data_AF-A0A4R9LVC2-F1
#
_entry.id   AF-A0A4R9LVC2-F1
#
_cell.length_a   1.000
_cell.length_b   1.000
_cell.length_c   1.000
_cell.angle_alpha   90.00
_cell.angle_beta   90.00
_cell.angle_gamma   90.00
#
_symmetry.space_group_name_H-M   'P 1'
#
loop_
_entity.id
_entity.type
_entity.pdbx_description
1 polymer ?
#
loop_
_entity_poly.entity_id
_entity_poly.type
_entity_poly.pdbx_seq_one_letter_code
_entity_poly.pdbx_strand_id
1 'polypeptide(L)'
;MKFFYIIILMIGFSFVRCTSAKEVEKTQKNRVISSEEYSNCPIPLQIGKLYGRYADKEEAKRIYIEIAKLLHSICLGNLNDLPDMIYPQMGLFVDAKAHWTREEVISDLKNKDGYFNVYFFDSDRLDEKKGSKGNLTIQQALVSSGGIFVDFHFDSALESELQFRFSENPKNVRYLINPIFGKFEGKWMLLRMF
;
A
#
# COMPACT_ATOMS: atom_id res chain seq x y z
N MET A 1 -72.92 -2.82 -7.24
CA MET A 1 -73.59 -1.60 -7.73
C MET A 1 -72.55 -0.65 -8.29
N LYS A 2 -72.82 -0.17 -9.50
CA LYS A 2 -72.46 1.16 -10.07
C LYS A 2 -70.97 1.55 -10.24
N PHE A 3 -70.54 1.39 -11.49
CA PHE A 3 -69.75 2.34 -12.29
C PHE A 3 -69.81 3.81 -11.84
N PHE A 4 -68.68 4.55 -11.92
CA PHE A 4 -68.42 5.49 -13.02
C PHE A 4 -67.02 6.17 -12.96
N TYR A 5 -66.54 6.49 -14.15
CA TYR A 5 -65.32 7.18 -14.59
C TYR A 5 -64.99 8.51 -13.89
N ILE A 6 -63.73 8.98 -13.99
CA ILE A 6 -63.35 10.23 -14.69
C ILE A 6 -61.82 10.37 -14.79
N ILE A 7 -61.38 10.72 -16.00
CA ILE A 7 -60.04 11.15 -16.43
C ILE A 7 -59.82 12.60 -16.02
N ILE A 8 -58.64 12.95 -15.46
CA ILE A 8 -58.17 14.35 -15.44
C ILE A 8 -56.72 14.43 -15.94
N LEU A 9 -56.64 15.13 -17.06
CA LEU A 9 -55.48 15.70 -17.75
C LEU A 9 -55.08 16.99 -17.02
N MET A 10 -53.81 17.24 -16.69
CA MET A 10 -53.32 18.62 -16.43
C MET A 10 -51.82 18.79 -16.70
N ILE A 11 -51.58 19.62 -17.71
CA ILE A 11 -50.69 20.80 -17.73
C ILE A 11 -49.17 20.57 -17.65
N GLY A 12 -48.51 21.00 -18.72
CA GLY A 12 -47.06 21.04 -18.84
C GLY A 12 -46.41 22.26 -18.21
N PHE A 13 -45.09 22.34 -18.37
CA PHE A 13 -44.34 23.58 -18.26
C PHE A 13 -43.08 23.47 -19.12
N SER A 14 -42.99 24.38 -20.08
CA SER A 14 -41.76 24.74 -20.78
C SER A 14 -40.79 25.36 -19.77
N PHE A 15 -39.54 24.90 -19.71
CA PHE A 15 -38.42 25.79 -19.36
C PHE A 15 -37.17 25.44 -20.15
N VAL A 16 -36.88 26.36 -21.06
CA VAL A 16 -35.57 26.62 -21.65
C VAL A 16 -34.54 26.80 -20.54
N ARG A 17 -33.42 26.07 -20.60
CA ARG A 17 -32.12 26.57 -20.14
C ARG A 17 -31.04 26.12 -21.11
N CYS A 18 -30.78 27.00 -22.06
CA CYS A 18 -29.49 27.07 -22.73
C CYS A 18 -28.57 27.86 -21.80
N THR A 19 -27.56 27.21 -21.22
CA THR A 19 -26.44 27.88 -20.56
C THR A 19 -25.15 27.45 -21.21
N SER A 20 -24.60 28.42 -21.94
CA SER A 20 -23.19 28.56 -22.31
C SER A 20 -22.26 28.26 -21.14
N ALA A 21 -21.22 27.45 -21.37
CA ALA A 21 -19.83 27.86 -21.14
C ALA A 21 -18.87 26.75 -21.59
N LYS A 22 -17.84 27.18 -22.32
CA LYS A 22 -16.64 26.43 -22.71
C LYS A 22 -16.02 25.75 -21.49
N GLU A 23 -15.49 24.54 -21.69
CA GLU A 23 -14.25 24.18 -21.04
C GLU A 23 -13.34 23.40 -21.98
N VAL A 24 -12.10 23.91 -22.06
CA VAL A 24 -11.00 23.39 -22.85
C VAL A 24 -10.58 22.07 -22.21
N GLU A 25 -10.89 20.97 -22.89
CA GLU A 25 -10.46 19.63 -22.49
C GLU A 25 -8.95 19.51 -22.74
N LYS A 26 -8.14 19.91 -21.76
CA LYS A 26 -6.75 19.45 -21.67
C LYS A 26 -6.81 17.98 -21.30
N THR A 27 -6.67 17.13 -22.32
CA THR A 27 -6.46 15.69 -22.18
C THR A 27 -5.16 15.43 -21.42
N GLN A 28 -5.24 15.41 -20.10
CA GLN A 28 -4.21 14.81 -19.27
C GLN A 28 -4.48 13.31 -19.28
N LYS A 29 -3.65 12.57 -20.03
CA LYS A 29 -3.61 11.10 -20.04
C LYS A 29 -3.43 10.60 -18.59
N ASN A 30 -4.53 10.36 -17.90
CA ASN A 30 -4.55 9.42 -16.79
C ASN A 30 -4.36 8.04 -17.41
N ARG A 31 -3.14 7.51 -17.32
CA ARG A 31 -2.95 6.06 -17.43
C ARG A 31 -3.62 5.46 -16.19
N VAL A 32 -4.88 5.12 -16.33
CA VAL A 32 -5.54 4.15 -15.47
C VAL A 32 -4.83 2.84 -15.75
N ILE A 33 -3.93 2.44 -14.85
CA ILE A 33 -3.28 1.14 -14.91
C ILE A 33 -4.38 0.12 -14.60
N SER A 34 -4.82 -0.61 -15.62
CA SER A 34 -5.88 -1.60 -15.51
C SER A 34 -5.44 -2.77 -14.62
N SER A 35 -6.35 -3.25 -13.78
CA SER A 35 -6.19 -4.35 -12.83
C SER A 35 -5.72 -5.69 -13.44
N GLU A 36 -5.68 -5.82 -14.76
CA GLU A 36 -5.25 -7.02 -15.48
C GLU A 36 -3.71 -7.18 -15.55
N GLU A 37 -2.92 -6.13 -15.26
CA GLU A 37 -1.45 -6.15 -15.33
C GLU A 37 -0.77 -6.84 -14.11
N TYR A 38 -1.53 -7.21 -13.08
CA TYR A 38 -1.03 -7.80 -11.83
C TYR A 38 -0.97 -9.34 -11.82
N SER A 39 -1.35 -10.00 -12.91
CA SER A 39 -1.63 -11.45 -12.94
C SER A 39 -0.44 -12.39 -12.72
N ASN A 40 0.80 -11.89 -12.58
CA ASN A 40 1.99 -12.74 -12.35
C ASN A 40 2.91 -12.33 -11.19
N CYS A 41 2.57 -11.30 -10.42
CA CYS A 41 3.55 -10.41 -9.81
C CYS A 41 4.70 -11.00 -8.94
N PRO A 42 5.93 -11.01 -9.48
CA PRO A 42 7.14 -10.99 -8.67
C PRO A 42 7.80 -9.61 -8.84
N ILE A 43 7.72 -8.74 -7.84
CA ILE A 43 8.51 -7.50 -7.84
C ILE A 43 9.99 -7.94 -7.82
N PRO A 44 10.80 -7.66 -8.86
CA PRO A 44 12.18 -8.09 -8.87
C PRO A 44 12.91 -7.49 -7.68
N LEU A 45 13.58 -8.32 -6.88
CA LEU A 45 14.27 -7.87 -5.66
C LEU A 45 15.74 -8.24 -5.76
N GLN A 46 16.61 -7.33 -5.30
CA GLN A 46 18.06 -7.54 -5.28
C GLN A 46 18.66 -7.02 -3.99
N ILE A 47 19.61 -7.76 -3.42
CA ILE A 47 20.44 -7.26 -2.32
C ILE A 47 21.33 -6.14 -2.87
N GLY A 48 21.24 -4.98 -2.24
CA GLY A 48 22.06 -3.82 -2.53
C GLY A 48 23.30 -3.77 -1.64
N LYS A 49 23.58 -2.58 -1.10
CA LYS A 49 24.75 -2.33 -0.26
C LYS A 49 24.47 -2.73 1.19
N LEU A 50 25.51 -3.17 1.88
CA LEU A 50 25.49 -3.41 3.33
C LEU A 50 26.34 -2.35 4.01
N TYR A 51 25.77 -1.70 5.01
CA TYR A 51 26.37 -0.63 5.80
C TYR A 51 26.37 -0.99 7.29
N GLY A 52 27.24 -0.32 8.05
CA GLY A 52 27.38 -0.51 9.49
C GLY A 52 28.48 -1.51 9.85
N ARG A 53 28.97 -1.40 11.08
CA ARG A 53 30.07 -2.24 11.60
C ARG A 53 29.66 -3.70 11.82
N TYR A 54 28.36 -3.98 11.88
CA TYR A 54 27.77 -5.31 12.06
C TYR A 54 27.24 -5.89 10.75
N ALA A 55 27.58 -5.29 9.61
CA ALA A 55 27.19 -5.76 8.29
C ALA A 55 27.59 -7.22 8.08
N ASP A 56 26.59 -8.08 7.91
CA ASP A 56 26.77 -9.50 7.66
C ASP A 56 25.92 -9.97 6.49
N LYS A 57 26.54 -10.70 5.55
CA LYS A 57 25.87 -11.14 4.31
C LYS A 57 24.83 -12.22 4.55
N GLU A 58 25.08 -13.11 5.50
CA GLU A 58 24.15 -14.20 5.83
C GLU A 58 22.96 -13.67 6.62
N GLU A 59 23.16 -12.71 7.53
CA GLU A 59 22.07 -12.00 8.20
C GLU A 59 21.25 -11.18 7.21
N ALA A 60 21.89 -10.45 6.28
CA ALA A 60 21.18 -9.73 5.22
C ALA A 60 20.34 -10.67 4.33
N LYS A 61 20.84 -11.87 4.00
CA LYS A 61 20.05 -12.87 3.26
C LYS A 61 18.83 -13.36 4.05
N ARG A 62 18.93 -13.51 5.37
CA ARG A 62 17.79 -13.90 6.21
C ARG A 62 16.72 -12.82 6.20
N ILE A 63 17.09 -11.56 6.42
CA ILE A 63 16.16 -10.42 6.33
C ILE A 63 15.58 -10.30 4.91
N TYR A 64 16.41 -10.52 3.88
CA TYR A 64 16.00 -10.50 2.48
C TYR A 64 14.87 -11.49 2.19
N ILE A 65 14.94 -12.71 2.74
CA ILE A 65 13.88 -13.73 2.56
C ILE A 65 12.56 -13.24 3.16
N GLU A 66 12.61 -12.67 4.37
CA GLU A 66 11.42 -12.15 5.06
C GLU A 66 10.79 -10.98 4.30
N ILE A 67 11.59 -10.02 3.85
CA ILE A 67 11.06 -8.87 3.10
C ILE A 67 10.56 -9.27 1.71
N ALA A 68 11.20 -10.24 1.04
CA ALA A 68 10.74 -10.78 -0.23
C ALA A 68 9.36 -11.43 -0.09
N LYS A 69 9.13 -12.19 0.98
CA LYS A 69 7.84 -12.80 1.30
C LYS A 69 6.75 -11.73 1.46
N LEU A 70 7.02 -10.71 2.26
CA LEU A 70 6.07 -9.61 2.51
C LEU A 70 5.74 -8.83 1.22
N LEU A 71 6.75 -8.47 0.44
CA LEU A 71 6.57 -7.76 -0.83
C LEU A 71 5.77 -8.58 -1.84
N HIS A 72 5.99 -9.90 -1.89
CA HIS A 72 5.21 -10.78 -2.74
C HIS A 72 3.73 -10.79 -2.35
N SER A 73 3.41 -10.94 -1.06
CA SER A 73 2.03 -10.93 -0.58
C SER A 73 1.34 -9.58 -0.83
N ILE A 74 2.03 -8.46 -0.59
CA ILE A 74 1.51 -7.12 -0.93
C ILE A 74 1.24 -7.03 -2.42
N CYS A 75 2.14 -7.54 -3.27
CA CYS A 75 1.88 -7.49 -4.69
C CYS A 75 0.65 -8.30 -5.11
N LEU A 76 0.40 -9.43 -4.45
CA LEU A 76 -0.81 -10.25 -4.62
C LEU A 76 -2.05 -9.66 -3.92
N GLY A 77 -1.97 -8.44 -3.38
CA GLY A 77 -3.11 -7.74 -2.80
C GLY A 77 -3.51 -8.25 -1.41
N ASN A 78 -2.59 -8.84 -0.65
CA ASN A 78 -2.87 -9.29 0.70
C ASN A 78 -1.68 -9.09 1.66
N LEU A 79 -1.94 -9.24 2.95
CA LEU A 79 -0.93 -9.11 4.02
C LEU A 79 -1.01 -10.32 4.97
N ASN A 80 -1.36 -11.49 4.43
CA ASN A 80 -1.63 -12.68 5.25
C ASN A 80 -0.41 -13.15 6.06
N ASP A 81 0.80 -12.88 5.57
CA ASP A 81 2.04 -13.24 6.24
C ASP A 81 2.47 -12.26 7.34
N LEU A 82 1.93 -11.03 7.32
CA LEU A 82 2.36 -9.96 8.22
C LEU A 82 2.28 -10.37 9.71
N PRO A 83 1.21 -11.03 10.20
CA PRO A 83 1.14 -11.44 11.61
C PRO A 83 2.27 -12.38 12.05
N ASP A 84 2.82 -13.19 11.16
CA ASP A 84 3.90 -14.13 11.49
C ASP A 84 5.28 -13.47 11.52
N MET A 85 5.38 -12.26 10.97
CA MET A 85 6.60 -11.45 11.00
C MET A 85 6.70 -10.58 12.26
N ILE A 86 5.65 -10.53 13.08
CA ILE A 86 5.58 -9.68 14.27
C ILE A 86 5.96 -10.49 15.51
N TYR A 87 6.95 -10.00 16.26
CA TYR A 87 7.27 -10.58 17.56
C TYR A 87 6.21 -10.17 18.59
N PRO A 88 5.45 -11.11 19.21
CA PRO A 88 4.25 -10.79 19.98
C PRO A 88 4.46 -9.79 21.13
N GLN A 89 5.60 -9.85 21.80
CA GLN A 89 5.91 -9.00 22.95
C GLN A 89 6.34 -7.58 22.55
N MET A 90 6.80 -7.41 21.31
CA MET A 90 7.25 -6.11 20.81
C MET A 90 6.17 -5.40 20.00
N GLY A 91 5.39 -6.11 19.18
CA GLY A 91 4.43 -5.50 18.28
C GLY A 91 5.07 -4.96 16.99
N LEU A 92 4.38 -4.05 16.32
CA LEU A 92 4.74 -3.49 15.02
C LEU A 92 4.50 -1.98 15.00
N PHE A 93 5.51 -1.21 14.62
CA PHE A 93 5.34 0.17 14.20
C PHE A 93 4.78 0.21 12.78
N VAL A 94 3.49 0.49 12.63
CA VAL A 94 2.80 0.47 11.32
C VAL A 94 3.04 1.73 10.50
N ASP A 95 3.36 2.84 11.17
CA ASP A 95 3.90 4.05 10.56
C ASP A 95 4.82 4.78 11.57
N ALA A 96 5.22 6.01 11.26
CA ALA A 96 6.07 6.81 12.14
C ALA A 96 5.44 7.21 13.49
N LYS A 97 4.14 6.99 13.69
CA LYS A 97 3.33 7.48 14.82
C LYS A 97 2.50 6.41 15.51
N ALA A 98 2.24 5.28 14.87
CA ALA A 98 1.38 4.24 15.36
C ALA A 98 2.16 2.94 15.62
N HIS A 99 1.97 2.39 16.82
CA HIS A 99 2.54 1.14 17.29
C HIS A 99 1.43 0.20 17.73
N TRP A 100 1.34 -0.97 17.11
CA TRP A 100 0.25 -1.93 17.29
C TRP A 100 0.76 -3.26 17.79
N THR A 101 -0.02 -3.91 18.64
CA THR A 101 0.15 -5.32 19.00
C THR A 101 -0.13 -6.22 17.80
N ARG A 102 0.34 -7.48 17.88
CA ARG A 102 0.05 -8.49 16.84
C ARG A 102 -1.46 -8.69 16.68
N GLU A 103 -2.21 -8.67 17.77
CA GLU A 103 -3.66 -8.85 17.79
C GLU A 103 -4.39 -7.68 17.14
N GLU A 104 -3.95 -6.44 17.37
CA GLU A 104 -4.47 -5.26 16.69
C GLU A 104 -4.23 -5.33 15.18
N VAL A 105 -3.03 -5.76 14.75
CA VAL A 105 -2.75 -6.00 13.33
C VAL A 105 -3.68 -7.06 12.75
N ILE A 106 -3.85 -8.20 13.41
CA ILE A 106 -4.77 -9.26 12.97
C ILE A 106 -6.22 -8.75 12.88
N SER A 107 -6.63 -7.90 13.83
CA SER A 107 -7.95 -7.30 13.84
C SER A 107 -8.14 -6.35 12.65
N ASP A 108 -7.18 -5.45 12.40
CA ASP A 108 -7.23 -4.49 11.30
C ASP A 108 -7.21 -5.18 9.93
N LEU A 109 -6.42 -6.25 9.77
CA LEU A 109 -6.35 -7.03 8.53
C LEU A 109 -7.69 -7.69 8.14
N LYS A 110 -8.59 -7.93 9.11
CA LYS A 110 -9.94 -8.44 8.85
C LYS A 110 -10.93 -7.34 8.51
N ASN A 111 -10.61 -6.09 8.87
CA ASN A 111 -11.45 -4.95 8.62
C ASN A 111 -11.26 -4.45 7.19
N LYS A 112 -12.29 -4.55 6.35
CA LYS A 112 -12.24 -3.99 4.99
C LYS A 112 -12.05 -2.47 5.00
N ASP A 113 -12.46 -1.82 6.08
CA ASP A 113 -12.27 -0.39 6.28
C ASP A 113 -11.01 -0.04 7.07
N GLY A 114 -10.19 -1.03 7.39
CA GLY A 114 -8.97 -0.92 8.16
C GLY A 114 -7.85 -0.15 7.48
N TYR A 115 -6.85 0.23 8.28
CA TYR A 115 -5.67 0.95 7.83
C TYR A 115 -4.97 0.19 6.70
N PHE A 116 -4.69 -1.11 6.90
CA PHE A 116 -3.95 -1.89 5.92
C PHE A 116 -4.67 -1.94 4.57
N ASN A 117 -5.97 -2.20 4.56
CA ASN A 117 -6.72 -2.27 3.30
C ASN A 117 -6.68 -0.93 2.56
N VAL A 118 -6.97 0.17 3.26
CA VAL A 118 -7.01 1.51 2.64
C VAL A 118 -5.65 1.95 2.13
N TYR A 119 -4.59 1.85 2.94
CA TYR A 119 -3.28 2.41 2.55
C TYR A 119 -2.52 1.50 1.58
N PHE A 120 -2.72 0.18 1.64
CA PHE A 120 -1.97 -0.75 0.80
C PHE A 120 -2.68 -1.05 -0.52
N PHE A 121 -4.02 -1.04 -0.57
CA PHE A 121 -4.74 -1.64 -1.69
C PHE A 121 -5.85 -0.76 -2.29
N ASP A 122 -6.46 0.16 -1.54
CA ASP A 122 -7.61 0.94 -2.02
C ASP A 122 -7.27 2.42 -2.31
N SER A 123 -6.99 2.74 -3.58
CA SER A 123 -6.62 4.10 -4.00
C SER A 123 -7.75 5.11 -3.86
N ASP A 124 -9.00 4.70 -4.10
CA ASP A 124 -10.14 5.62 -4.08
C ASP A 124 -10.40 6.09 -2.65
N ARG A 125 -10.40 5.16 -1.70
CA ARG A 125 -10.55 5.49 -0.28
C ARG A 125 -9.34 6.20 0.30
N LEU A 126 -8.14 5.91 -0.21
CA LEU A 126 -6.95 6.66 0.16
C LEU A 126 -7.04 8.13 -0.27
N ASP A 127 -7.55 8.38 -1.48
CA ASP A 127 -7.78 9.72 -2.01
C ASP A 127 -8.83 10.49 -1.19
N GLU A 128 -9.94 9.83 -0.84
CA GLU A 128 -10.95 10.39 0.06
C GLU A 128 -10.35 10.77 1.41
N LYS A 129 -9.58 9.87 2.03
CA LYS A 129 -8.98 10.08 3.35
C LYS A 129 -7.92 11.20 3.34
N LYS A 130 -7.19 11.36 2.23
CA LYS A 130 -6.18 12.41 2.07
C LYS A 130 -6.75 13.71 1.50
N GLY A 131 -8.02 13.75 1.12
CA GLY A 131 -8.66 14.93 0.52
C GLY A 131 -8.03 15.40 -0.79
N SER A 132 -7.33 14.51 -1.50
CA SER A 132 -6.62 14.81 -2.74
C SER A 132 -6.63 13.60 -3.66
N LYS A 133 -6.63 13.83 -4.98
CA LYS A 133 -6.65 12.75 -5.97
C LYS A 133 -5.25 12.30 -6.39
N GLY A 134 -5.14 11.03 -6.80
CA GLY A 134 -3.92 10.47 -7.40
C GLY A 134 -2.87 10.03 -6.39
N ASN A 135 -3.29 9.70 -5.16
CA ASN A 135 -2.41 9.07 -4.18
C ASN A 135 -2.16 7.63 -4.58
N LEU A 136 -0.88 7.23 -4.54
CA LEU A 136 -0.52 5.84 -4.72
C LEU A 136 -0.70 5.09 -3.40
N THR A 137 -1.33 3.92 -3.49
CA THR A 137 -1.24 2.93 -2.42
C THR A 137 0.18 2.35 -2.33
N ILE A 138 0.50 1.69 -1.22
CA ILE A 138 1.80 1.02 -1.07
C ILE A 138 2.01 -0.02 -2.18
N GLN A 139 0.99 -0.84 -2.50
CA GLN A 139 1.07 -1.81 -3.58
C GLN A 139 1.37 -1.13 -4.92
N GLN A 140 0.65 -0.05 -5.27
CA GLN A 140 0.86 0.66 -6.53
C GLN A 140 2.27 1.25 -6.62
N ALA A 141 2.77 1.83 -5.51
CA ALA A 141 4.14 2.34 -5.45
C ALA A 141 5.16 1.22 -5.70
N LEU A 142 5.00 0.07 -5.03
CA LEU A 142 5.89 -1.08 -5.16
C LEU A 142 5.86 -1.70 -6.57
N VAL A 143 4.68 -1.87 -7.17
CA VAL A 143 4.56 -2.44 -8.53
C VAL A 143 5.14 -1.51 -9.58
N SER A 144 5.02 -0.19 -9.39
CA SER A 144 5.64 0.79 -10.28
C SER A 144 7.18 0.85 -10.19
N SER A 145 7.81 0.07 -9.32
CA SER A 145 9.25 0.16 -9.06
C SER A 145 10.15 -0.36 -10.18
N GLY A 146 9.62 -1.19 -11.09
CA GLY A 146 10.44 -1.89 -12.10
C GLY A 146 11.54 -2.80 -11.50
N GLY A 147 11.48 -3.06 -10.20
CA GLY A 147 12.50 -3.77 -9.43
C GLY A 147 13.06 -2.92 -8.28
N ILE A 148 13.36 -3.58 -7.16
CA ILE A 148 13.78 -2.96 -5.91
C ILE A 148 15.18 -3.47 -5.52
N PHE A 149 16.09 -2.54 -5.29
CA PHE A 149 17.32 -2.82 -4.55
C PHE A 149 17.08 -2.54 -3.07
N VAL A 150 17.53 -3.46 -2.22
CA VAL A 150 17.43 -3.36 -0.77
C VAL A 150 18.82 -3.16 -0.20
N ASP A 151 19.10 -1.93 0.23
CA ASP A 151 20.31 -1.65 1.00
C ASP A 151 20.02 -1.92 2.49
N PHE A 152 21.00 -2.44 3.22
CA PHE A 152 20.89 -2.84 4.63
C PHE A 152 21.81 -1.97 5.48
N HIS A 153 21.27 -1.34 6.52
CA HIS A 153 22.00 -0.58 7.51
C HIS A 153 21.93 -1.31 8.86
N PHE A 154 23.05 -1.92 9.26
CA PHE A 154 23.12 -2.66 10.53
C PHE A 154 23.61 -1.74 11.65
N ASP A 155 22.67 -1.25 12.46
CA ASP A 155 22.95 -0.45 13.65
C ASP A 155 23.54 -1.31 14.79
N SER A 156 23.12 -2.57 14.86
CA SER A 156 23.66 -3.56 15.78
C SER A 156 23.68 -4.96 15.17
N ALA A 157 24.22 -5.95 15.89
CA ALA A 157 24.06 -7.37 15.52
C ALA A 157 22.60 -7.88 15.66
N LEU A 158 21.72 -7.06 16.23
CA LEU A 158 20.33 -7.42 16.54
C LEU A 158 19.32 -6.53 15.81
N GLU A 159 19.74 -5.54 15.04
CA GLU A 159 18.83 -4.61 14.37
C GLU A 159 19.39 -4.16 13.02
N SER A 160 18.53 -4.11 12.00
CA SER A 160 18.86 -3.54 10.71
C SER A 160 17.69 -2.74 10.15
N GLU A 161 17.97 -1.51 9.74
CA GLU A 161 17.09 -0.72 8.89
C GLU A 161 17.34 -1.07 7.41
N LEU A 162 16.29 -1.16 6.61
CA LEU A 162 16.41 -1.35 5.17
C LEU A 162 16.07 -0.06 4.43
N GLN A 163 16.78 0.19 3.35
CA GLN A 163 16.52 1.29 2.44
C GLN A 163 16.20 0.75 1.05
N PHE A 164 15.00 1.06 0.56
CA PHE A 164 14.59 0.67 -0.79
C PHE A 164 15.03 1.69 -1.84
N ARG A 165 15.53 1.19 -2.96
CA ARG A 165 15.81 1.98 -4.16
C ARG A 165 15.08 1.34 -5.34
N PHE A 166 14.15 2.08 -5.93
CA PHE A 166 13.43 1.59 -7.10
C PHE A 166 14.25 1.81 -8.37
N SER A 167 14.19 0.84 -9.27
CA SER A 167 14.88 0.87 -10.57
C SER A 167 14.18 1.84 -11.52
N GLU A 168 12.86 1.88 -11.44
CA GLU A 168 11.97 2.80 -12.14
C GLU A 168 11.16 3.62 -11.14
N ASN A 169 10.71 4.81 -11.55
CA ASN A 169 9.92 5.72 -10.70
C ASN A 169 10.52 5.96 -9.30
N PRO A 170 11.82 6.31 -9.16
CA PRO A 170 12.50 6.42 -7.87
C PRO A 170 11.85 7.39 -6.88
N LYS A 171 11.14 8.40 -7.37
CA LYS A 171 10.35 9.32 -6.54
C LYS A 171 9.23 8.63 -5.75
N ASN A 172 8.76 7.47 -6.18
CA ASN A 172 7.69 6.73 -5.52
C ASN A 172 8.17 6.03 -4.23
N VAL A 173 9.48 5.94 -3.99
CA VAL A 173 10.02 5.50 -2.70
C VAL A 173 9.51 6.37 -1.55
N ARG A 174 9.18 7.66 -1.79
CA ARG A 174 8.65 8.58 -0.77
C ARG A 174 7.32 8.14 -0.13
N TYR A 175 6.60 7.21 -0.77
CA TYR A 175 5.36 6.66 -0.21
C TYR A 175 5.66 5.62 0.87
N LEU A 176 6.92 5.20 0.99
CA LEU A 176 7.39 4.20 1.93
C LEU A 176 8.27 4.86 2.99
N ILE A 177 8.17 4.40 4.22
CA ILE A 177 9.22 4.62 5.24
C ILE A 177 10.19 3.44 5.21
N ASN A 178 11.39 3.59 5.80
CA ASN A 178 12.34 2.50 5.85
C ASN A 178 11.83 1.40 6.81
N PRO A 179 11.74 0.12 6.42
CA PRO A 179 11.41 -0.91 7.38
C PRO A 179 12.60 -1.20 8.31
N ILE A 180 12.29 -1.66 9.52
CA ILE A 180 13.29 -2.08 10.51
C ILE A 180 13.01 -3.53 10.89
N PHE A 181 14.06 -4.33 10.94
CA PHE A 181 14.01 -5.69 11.46
C PHE A 181 14.84 -5.80 12.74
N GLY A 182 14.31 -6.52 13.72
CA GLY A 182 14.99 -6.85 14.97
C GLY A 182 15.15 -8.36 15.13
N LYS A 183 16.25 -8.79 15.75
CA LYS A 183 16.56 -10.20 15.98
C LYS A 183 16.08 -10.63 17.36
N PHE A 184 15.02 -11.44 17.39
CA PHE A 184 14.42 -11.99 18.61
C PHE A 184 14.51 -13.51 18.58
N GLU A 185 15.05 -14.10 19.63
CA GLU A 185 15.19 -15.56 19.76
C GLU A 185 15.89 -16.21 18.54
N GLY A 186 16.85 -15.48 17.96
CA GLY A 186 17.61 -15.91 16.79
C GLY A 186 16.90 -15.74 15.44
N LYS A 187 15.69 -15.17 15.40
CA LYS A 187 14.90 -14.90 14.17
C LYS A 187 14.80 -13.40 13.91
N TRP A 188 14.84 -13.01 12.64
CA TRP A 188 14.57 -11.63 12.24
C TRP A 188 13.07 -11.40 12.12
N MET A 189 12.58 -10.42 12.86
CA MET A 189 11.16 -10.05 12.94
C MET A 189 11.01 -8.60 12.51
N LEU A 190 9.89 -8.27 11.87
CA LEU A 190 9.56 -6.92 11.45
C LEU A 190 9.21 -6.07 12.66
N LEU A 191 10.02 -5.03 12.92
CA LEU A 191 9.78 -4.05 13.96
C LEU A 191 9.02 -2.84 13.43
N ARG A 192 9.37 -2.37 12.23
CA ARG A 192 8.69 -1.23 11.58
C ARG A 192 8.32 -1.58 10.15
N MET A 193 7.05 -1.37 9.80
CA MET A 193 6.54 -1.49 8.46
C MET A 193 6.92 -0.27 7.62
N PHE A 194 6.87 -0.41 6.29
CA PHE A 194 7.21 0.63 5.32
C PHE A 194 5.98 1.27 4.69
#